data_AF-A0AB33KWU8-F1
#
_entry.id   AF-A0AB33KWU8-F1
#
_cell.length_a   1.000
_cell.length_b   1.000
_cell.length_c   1.000
_cell.angle_alpha   90.00
_cell.angle_beta   90.00
_cell.angle_gamma   90.00
#
_symmetry.space_group_name_H-M   'P 1'
#
loop_
_entity.id
_entity.type
_entity.pdbx_description
1 polymer ?
#
loop_
_entity_poly.entity_id
_entity_poly.type
_entity_poly.pdbx_seq_one_letter_code
_entity_poly.pdbx_strand_id
1 'polypeptide(L)'
;MQLSNILMAKTIVHESIHAFLSVKRKDCNAGITIEHLNNLEFEELIKEYFDGTCATAQEEHEFMFDYMVPTLSKIFTEVRDDLIPQSNIDYVSDYNFYNISQTLNGPLSSDHPWSWIEFFNNISLMGLHDTESFLKKVKNNDVKYFIYQQYNSISRNFTKNCNN
;
A
#
# COMPACT_ATOMS: atom_id res chain seq x y z
N MET A 1 -13.36 10.28 13.57
CA MET A 1 -13.43 9.87 12.16
C MET A 1 -13.22 8.37 12.13
N GLN A 2 -14.18 7.61 11.62
CA GLN A 2 -14.08 6.13 11.55
C GLN A 2 -13.17 5.74 10.38
N LEU A 3 -12.24 4.82 10.59
CA LEU A 3 -11.43 4.25 9.51
C LEU A 3 -12.32 3.45 8.55
N SER A 4 -12.08 3.57 7.25
CA SER A 4 -12.74 2.74 6.26
C SER A 4 -12.31 1.27 6.39
N ASN A 5 -13.16 0.35 5.95
CA ASN A 5 -12.90 -1.09 6.10
C ASN A 5 -11.63 -1.49 5.33
N ILE A 6 -11.41 -0.90 4.16
CA ILE A 6 -10.18 -1.12 3.39
C ILE A 6 -8.93 -0.59 4.13
N LEU A 7 -9.01 0.56 4.80
CA LEU A 7 -7.88 1.09 5.57
C LEU A 7 -7.62 0.27 6.83
N MET A 8 -8.67 -0.25 7.47
CA MET A 8 -8.56 -1.17 8.59
C MET A 8 -7.91 -2.49 8.17
N ALA A 9 -8.39 -3.11 7.07
CA ALA A 9 -7.78 -4.32 6.51
C ALA A 9 -6.32 -4.08 6.15
N LYS A 10 -5.99 -2.96 5.50
CA LYS A 10 -4.62 -2.58 5.19
C LYS A 10 -3.76 -2.48 6.43
N THR A 11 -4.22 -1.80 7.48
CA THR A 11 -3.48 -1.72 8.73
C THR A 11 -3.25 -3.10 9.34
N ILE A 12 -4.27 -3.96 9.39
CA ILE A 12 -4.11 -5.33 9.94
C ILE A 12 -3.04 -6.12 9.18
N VAL A 13 -3.08 -6.13 7.85
CA VAL A 13 -2.11 -6.87 7.04
C VAL A 13 -0.71 -6.26 7.16
N HIS A 14 -0.59 -4.92 7.16
CA HIS A 14 0.68 -4.20 7.33
C HIS A 14 1.35 -4.58 8.66
N GLU A 15 0.63 -4.50 9.78
CA GLU A 15 1.16 -4.87 11.09
C GLU A 15 1.43 -6.38 11.21
N SER A 16 0.67 -7.22 10.50
CA SER A 16 0.93 -8.67 10.45
C SER A 16 2.25 -8.99 9.74
N ILE A 17 2.64 -8.20 8.74
CA ILE A 17 3.94 -8.33 8.08
C ILE A 17 5.06 -7.92 9.04
N HIS A 18 4.92 -6.82 9.79
CA HIS A 18 5.87 -6.46 10.84
C HIS A 18 6.03 -7.57 11.87
N ALA A 19 4.92 -8.13 12.37
CA ALA A 19 4.95 -9.24 13.31
C ALA A 19 5.66 -10.47 12.71
N PHE A 20 5.37 -10.80 11.46
CA PHE A 20 6.00 -11.92 10.75
C PHE A 20 7.52 -11.73 10.59
N LEU A 21 7.95 -10.55 10.12
CA LEU A 21 9.37 -10.18 9.99
C LEU A 21 10.09 -10.26 11.34
N SER A 22 9.47 -9.75 12.40
CA SER A 22 9.99 -9.80 13.76
C SER A 22 10.18 -11.23 14.28
N VAL A 23 9.27 -12.15 13.97
CA VAL A 23 9.40 -13.58 14.33
C VAL A 23 10.53 -14.23 13.53
N LYS A 24 10.55 -14.01 12.21
CA LYS A 24 11.59 -14.55 11.32
C LYS A 24 13.00 -14.08 11.67
N ARG A 25 13.14 -12.84 12.15
CA ARG A 25 14.44 -12.32 12.63
C ARG A 25 14.95 -13.07 13.87
N LYS A 26 14.05 -13.62 14.70
CA LYS A 26 14.41 -14.38 15.91
C LYS A 26 14.65 -15.86 15.60
N ASP A 27 13.89 -16.42 14.67
CA ASP A 27 14.02 -17.80 14.20
C ASP A 27 13.70 -17.85 12.71
N CYS A 28 14.73 -17.98 11.87
CA CYS A 28 14.58 -17.96 10.41
C CYS A 28 13.69 -19.09 9.89
N ASN A 29 13.56 -20.19 10.64
CA ASN A 29 12.77 -21.36 10.26
C ASN A 29 11.29 -21.25 10.68
N ALA A 30 10.91 -20.26 11.51
CA ALA A 30 9.53 -20.12 12.01
C ALA A 30 8.60 -19.48 10.96
N GLY A 31 7.39 -20.05 10.72
CA GLY A 31 6.37 -19.47 9.84
C GLY A 31 6.32 -20.02 8.40
N ILE A 32 5.66 -19.32 7.48
CA ILE A 32 5.43 -19.76 6.08
C ILE A 32 6.54 -19.27 5.12
N THR A 33 6.70 -19.95 3.99
CA THR A 33 7.51 -19.54 2.83
C THR A 33 6.66 -18.73 1.84
N ILE A 34 7.24 -17.71 1.19
CA ILE A 34 6.55 -16.84 0.22
C ILE A 34 7.21 -17.02 -1.16
N GLU A 35 6.50 -17.65 -2.09
CA GLU A 35 7.02 -18.20 -3.34
C GLU A 35 7.66 -17.19 -4.32
N HIS A 36 7.29 -15.91 -4.24
CA HIS A 36 7.89 -14.83 -5.06
C HIS A 36 9.14 -14.19 -4.43
N LEU A 37 9.49 -14.59 -3.20
CA LEU A 37 10.77 -14.27 -2.57
C LEU A 37 11.79 -15.40 -2.76
N ASN A 38 11.33 -16.63 -3.08
CA ASN A 38 12.06 -17.90 -2.99
C ASN A 38 13.27 -18.13 -3.91
N ASN A 39 13.70 -17.14 -4.71
CA ASN A 39 15.00 -17.23 -5.41
C ASN A 39 16.15 -16.57 -4.61
N LEU A 40 15.82 -15.97 -3.46
CA LEU A 40 16.70 -15.66 -2.34
C LEU A 40 16.03 -16.26 -1.10
N GLU A 41 16.79 -16.91 -0.22
CA GLU A 41 16.24 -17.35 1.07
C GLU A 41 15.77 -16.11 1.84
N PHE A 42 14.62 -16.17 2.55
CA PHE A 42 14.13 -15.02 3.32
C PHE A 42 15.18 -14.51 4.32
N GLU A 43 16.03 -15.41 4.81
CA GLU A 43 17.21 -15.09 5.61
C GLU A 43 18.21 -14.18 4.90
N GLU A 44 18.44 -14.35 3.59
CA GLU A 44 19.32 -13.51 2.78
C GLU A 44 18.74 -12.10 2.63
N LEU A 45 17.43 -11.98 2.43
CA LEU A 45 16.72 -10.70 2.37
C LEU A 45 16.72 -9.98 3.74
N ILE A 46 16.56 -10.72 4.84
CA ILE A 46 16.69 -10.15 6.19
C ILE A 46 18.12 -9.65 6.41
N LYS A 47 19.16 -10.38 6.01
CA LYS A 47 20.55 -9.93 6.20
C LYS A 47 20.90 -8.70 5.38
N GLU A 48 20.34 -8.55 4.19
CA GLU A 48 20.57 -7.40 3.31
C GLU A 48 19.92 -6.12 3.84
N TYR A 49 18.70 -6.23 4.39
CA TYR A 49 17.92 -5.07 4.82
C TYR A 49 17.97 -4.79 6.33
N PHE A 50 18.45 -5.74 7.15
CA PHE A 50 18.53 -5.62 8.61
C PHE A 50 19.99 -5.78 9.10
N ASP A 51 20.92 -5.01 8.54
CA ASP A 51 22.33 -5.03 8.94
C ASP A 51 22.60 -4.31 10.28
N GLY A 52 21.55 -3.72 10.88
CA GLY A 52 21.61 -3.07 12.19
C GLY A 52 22.22 -1.67 12.16
N THR A 53 22.41 -1.09 10.97
CA THR A 53 22.94 0.28 10.81
C THR A 53 21.84 1.34 10.74
N CYS A 54 20.58 0.96 10.48
CA CYS A 54 19.43 1.85 10.48
C CYS A 54 18.50 1.61 11.69
N ALA A 55 17.65 2.59 12.00
CA ALA A 55 16.59 2.40 12.99
C ALA A 55 15.67 1.27 12.48
N THR A 56 15.55 0.18 13.25
CA THR A 56 14.80 -1.05 12.90
C THR A 56 13.46 -0.87 12.19
N ALA A 57 12.71 0.21 12.44
CA ALA A 57 11.44 0.49 11.77
C ALA A 57 11.59 0.92 10.30
N GLN A 58 12.69 1.57 9.92
CA GLN A 58 12.92 2.08 8.57
C GLN A 58 13.36 0.95 7.61
N GLU A 59 14.14 0.00 8.12
CA GLU A 59 14.59 -1.21 7.42
C GLU A 59 13.40 -2.10 7.00
N GLU A 60 12.47 -2.35 7.93
CA GLU A 60 11.26 -3.14 7.66
C GLU A 60 10.38 -2.47 6.59
N HIS A 61 10.20 -1.16 6.67
CA HIS A 61 9.41 -0.42 5.69
C HIS A 61 10.06 -0.37 4.31
N GLU A 62 11.39 -0.30 4.20
CA GLU A 62 12.10 -0.41 2.92
C GLU A 62 11.87 -1.77 2.26
N PHE A 63 12.06 -2.85 3.04
CA PHE A 63 11.76 -4.19 2.57
C PHE A 63 10.30 -4.32 2.10
N MET A 64 9.35 -3.79 2.88
CA MET A 64 7.95 -3.82 2.52
C MET A 64 7.65 -3.03 1.25
N PHE A 65 8.30 -1.88 1.05
CA PHE A 65 8.17 -1.08 -0.16
C PHE A 65 8.63 -1.86 -1.39
N ASP A 66 9.83 -2.43 -1.33
CA ASP A 66 10.47 -3.06 -2.49
C ASP A 66 9.84 -4.42 -2.85
N TYR A 67 9.36 -5.19 -1.85
CA TYR A 67 8.95 -6.58 -2.08
C TYR A 67 7.50 -6.89 -1.71
N MET A 68 6.91 -6.19 -0.74
CA MET A 68 5.58 -6.55 -0.24
C MET A 68 4.46 -5.77 -0.91
N VAL A 69 4.72 -4.58 -1.48
CA VAL A 69 3.71 -3.77 -2.18
C VAL A 69 2.97 -4.55 -3.28
N PRO A 70 3.63 -5.32 -4.17
CA PRO A 70 2.92 -6.14 -5.17
C PRO A 70 2.01 -7.21 -4.54
N THR A 71 2.50 -7.90 -3.51
CA THR A 71 1.75 -8.94 -2.78
C THR A 71 0.54 -8.34 -2.05
N LEU A 72 0.73 -7.22 -1.36
CA LEU A 72 -0.34 -6.50 -0.68
C LEU A 72 -1.42 -6.02 -1.66
N SER A 73 -1.00 -5.45 -2.79
CA SER A 73 -1.92 -5.01 -3.84
C SER A 73 -2.77 -6.18 -4.37
N LYS A 74 -2.14 -7.36 -4.57
CA LYS A 74 -2.84 -8.58 -4.97
C LYS A 74 -3.87 -9.01 -3.91
N ILE A 75 -3.46 -9.09 -2.64
CA ILE A 75 -4.37 -9.45 -1.53
C ILE A 75 -5.59 -8.53 -1.52
N PHE A 76 -5.41 -7.20 -1.56
CA PHE A 76 -6.54 -6.27 -1.53
C PHE A 76 -7.40 -6.31 -2.78
N THR A 77 -6.83 -6.65 -3.93
CA THR A 77 -7.59 -6.89 -5.16
C THR A 77 -8.53 -8.07 -4.99
N GLU A 78 -8.06 -9.17 -4.39
CA GLU A 78 -8.83 -10.40 -4.19
C GLU A 78 -9.98 -10.22 -3.19
N VAL A 79 -9.82 -9.37 -2.16
CA VAL A 79 -10.84 -9.10 -1.14
C VAL A 79 -11.61 -7.79 -1.36
N ARG A 80 -11.53 -7.19 -2.55
CA ARG A 80 -12.13 -5.87 -2.84
C ARG A 80 -13.61 -5.81 -2.48
N ASP A 81 -14.39 -6.75 -3.02
CA ASP A 81 -15.86 -6.71 -2.96
C ASP A 81 -16.38 -7.04 -1.53
N ASP A 82 -15.54 -7.69 -0.72
CA ASP A 82 -15.82 -7.92 0.70
C ASP A 82 -15.63 -6.64 1.53
N LEU A 83 -14.62 -5.85 1.19
CA LEU A 83 -14.21 -4.66 1.95
C LEU A 83 -14.86 -3.36 1.48
N ILE A 84 -15.22 -3.24 0.20
CA ILE A 84 -15.70 -2.00 -0.41
C ILE A 84 -17.17 -2.18 -0.82
N PRO A 85 -18.10 -1.35 -0.31
CA PRO A 85 -19.50 -1.40 -0.74
C PRO A 85 -19.66 -1.11 -2.24
N GLN A 86 -20.65 -1.74 -2.88
CA GLN A 86 -20.97 -1.50 -4.29
C GLN A 86 -21.22 -0.01 -4.58
N SER A 87 -21.88 0.72 -3.68
CA SER A 87 -22.10 2.17 -3.82
C SER A 87 -20.80 2.97 -3.98
N ASN A 88 -19.72 2.55 -3.33
CA ASN A 88 -18.42 3.18 -3.44
C ASN A 88 -17.70 2.76 -4.73
N ILE A 89 -17.92 1.52 -5.18
CA ILE A 89 -17.41 1.03 -6.47
C ILE A 89 -18.05 1.82 -7.60
N ASP A 90 -19.36 2.02 -7.55
CA ASP A 90 -20.12 2.80 -8.54
C ASP A 90 -19.72 4.28 -8.48
N TYR A 91 -19.51 4.83 -7.29
CA TYR A 91 -19.08 6.23 -7.14
C TYR A 91 -17.75 6.52 -7.84
N VAL A 92 -16.80 5.58 -7.81
CA VAL A 92 -15.47 5.79 -8.43
C VAL A 92 -15.38 5.34 -9.88
N SER A 93 -16.41 4.71 -10.45
CA SER A 93 -16.36 4.19 -11.83
C SER A 93 -16.12 5.29 -12.86
N ASP A 94 -16.68 6.47 -12.62
CA ASP A 94 -16.63 7.61 -13.52
C ASP A 94 -15.59 8.66 -13.07
N TYR A 95 -14.79 8.32 -12.05
CA TYR A 95 -13.83 9.25 -11.48
C TYR A 95 -12.61 9.39 -12.39
N ASN A 96 -12.22 10.63 -12.66
CA ASN A 96 -11.02 10.95 -13.43
C ASN A 96 -10.24 12.04 -12.69
N PHE A 97 -9.00 11.72 -12.32
CA PHE A 97 -8.15 12.63 -11.55
C PHE A 97 -7.69 13.85 -12.34
N TYR A 98 -7.74 13.80 -13.67
CA TYR A 98 -7.46 14.95 -14.51
C TYR A 98 -8.35 16.15 -14.16
N ASN A 99 -9.66 15.93 -13.99
CA ASN A 99 -10.62 16.99 -13.64
C ASN A 99 -10.27 17.67 -12.31
N ILE A 100 -9.85 16.88 -11.32
CA ILE A 100 -9.42 17.39 -10.00
C ILE A 100 -8.10 18.14 -10.12
N SER A 101 -7.16 17.60 -10.89
CA SER A 101 -5.89 18.25 -11.17
C SER A 101 -6.11 19.63 -11.80
N GLN A 102 -6.98 19.76 -12.80
CA GLN A 102 -7.28 21.06 -13.41
C GLN A 102 -7.88 22.06 -12.40
N THR A 103 -8.76 21.58 -11.51
CA THR A 103 -9.38 22.42 -10.47
C THR A 103 -8.39 22.91 -9.42
N LEU A 104 -7.37 22.09 -9.11
CA LEU A 104 -6.38 22.37 -8.07
C LEU A 104 -5.05 22.91 -8.60
N ASN A 105 -4.93 23.22 -9.89
CA ASN A 105 -3.65 23.50 -10.57
C ASN A 105 -2.59 22.39 -10.31
N GLY A 106 -3.05 21.13 -10.32
CA GLY A 106 -2.23 19.94 -10.15
C GLY A 106 -1.44 19.55 -11.41
N PRO A 107 -0.64 18.47 -11.32
CA PRO A 107 0.38 18.14 -12.31
C PRO A 107 -0.10 17.28 -13.49
N LEU A 108 -1.35 16.81 -13.52
CA LEU A 108 -1.84 15.95 -14.61
C LEU A 108 -2.14 16.77 -15.88
N SER A 109 -1.58 16.34 -17.00
CA SER A 109 -1.74 16.97 -18.32
C SER A 109 -2.74 16.25 -19.25
N SER A 110 -3.21 15.06 -18.87
CA SER A 110 -4.17 14.26 -19.64
C SER A 110 -5.08 13.45 -18.71
N ASP A 111 -6.11 12.83 -19.29
CA ASP A 111 -7.02 11.93 -18.60
C ASP A 111 -6.27 10.87 -17.77
N HIS A 112 -6.74 10.69 -16.54
CA HIS A 112 -6.27 9.67 -15.61
C HIS A 112 -7.48 9.07 -14.88
N PRO A 113 -8.21 8.16 -15.54
CA PRO A 113 -9.39 7.52 -14.96
C PRO A 113 -9.00 6.66 -13.74
N TRP A 114 -9.99 6.41 -12.88
CA TRP A 114 -9.82 5.52 -11.73
C TRP A 114 -9.31 4.14 -12.14
N SER A 115 -8.31 3.64 -11.42
CA SER A 115 -7.75 2.30 -11.61
C SER A 115 -7.71 1.57 -10.27
N TRP A 116 -8.40 0.44 -10.18
CA TRP A 116 -8.34 -0.42 -8.99
C TRP A 116 -6.93 -0.96 -8.73
N ILE A 117 -6.17 -1.24 -9.78
CA ILE A 117 -4.79 -1.73 -9.67
C ILE A 117 -3.90 -0.65 -9.05
N GLU A 118 -4.00 0.58 -9.54
CA GLU A 118 -3.25 1.71 -8.97
C GLU A 118 -3.75 2.06 -7.58
N PHE A 119 -5.06 1.97 -7.33
CA PHE A 119 -5.63 2.18 -6.00
C PHE A 119 -4.99 1.23 -4.99
N PHE A 120 -5.02 -0.08 -5.23
CA PHE A 120 -4.45 -1.05 -4.29
C PHE A 120 -2.93 -0.96 -4.17
N ASN A 121 -2.24 -0.56 -5.24
CA ASN A 121 -0.82 -0.22 -5.15
C ASN A 121 -0.59 0.96 -4.19
N ASN A 122 -1.31 2.08 -4.37
CA ASN A 122 -1.17 3.28 -3.54
C ASN A 122 -1.59 3.06 -2.09
N ILE A 123 -2.65 2.27 -1.85
CA ILE A 123 -3.05 1.88 -0.49
C ILE A 123 -1.97 1.05 0.20
N SER A 124 -1.29 0.17 -0.54
CA SER A 124 -0.18 -0.62 -0.01
C SER A 124 1.06 0.22 0.32
N LEU A 125 1.19 1.42 -0.26
CA LEU A 125 2.25 2.39 0.06
C LEU A 125 1.95 3.20 1.33
N MET A 126 0.71 3.22 1.82
CA MET A 126 0.36 3.97 3.03
C MET A 126 1.04 3.39 4.26
N GLY A 127 1.79 4.22 4.97
CA GLY A 127 2.63 3.80 6.11
C GLY A 127 4.12 3.77 5.75
N LEU A 128 4.46 3.65 4.46
CA LEU A 128 5.84 3.57 3.97
C LEU A 128 6.40 4.95 3.54
N HIS A 129 5.79 6.04 3.98
CA HIS A 129 6.06 7.40 3.47
C HIS A 129 7.43 7.98 3.86
N ASP A 130 8.03 7.44 4.92
CA ASP A 130 9.35 7.87 5.43
C ASP A 130 10.50 7.03 4.86
N THR A 131 10.22 6.05 4.00
CA THR A 131 11.27 5.28 3.32
C THR A 131 11.96 6.12 2.26
N GLU A 132 13.27 5.96 2.09
CA GLU A 132 14.00 6.52 0.96
C GLU A 132 13.40 6.09 -0.37
N SER A 133 12.94 4.85 -0.48
CA SER A 133 12.26 4.36 -1.69
C SER A 133 11.00 5.16 -2.00
N PHE A 134 10.16 5.48 -1.01
CA PHE A 134 8.99 6.32 -1.21
C PHE A 134 9.39 7.75 -1.59
N LEU A 135 10.37 8.33 -0.88
CA LEU A 135 10.87 9.68 -1.17
C LEU A 135 11.35 9.79 -2.63
N LYS A 136 12.18 8.85 -3.07
CA LYS A 136 12.79 8.84 -4.40
C LYS A 136 11.79 8.49 -5.51
N LYS A 137 10.97 7.44 -5.32
CA LYS A 137 10.13 6.87 -6.39
C LYS A 137 8.73 7.48 -6.48
N VAL A 138 8.24 8.07 -5.38
CA VAL A 138 6.87 8.62 -5.28
C VAL A 138 6.91 10.11 -4.97
N LYS A 139 7.45 10.52 -3.81
CA LYS A 139 7.34 11.91 -3.32
C LYS A 139 7.98 12.94 -4.25
N ASN A 140 9.14 12.63 -4.83
CA ASN A 140 9.86 13.52 -5.73
C ASN A 140 9.31 13.55 -7.16
N ASN A 141 8.22 12.83 -7.44
CA ASN A 141 7.51 12.86 -8.71
C ASN A 141 6.11 13.45 -8.48
N ASP A 142 5.91 14.69 -8.92
CA ASP A 142 4.67 15.43 -8.64
C ASP A 142 3.41 14.68 -9.08
N VAL A 143 3.44 14.05 -10.26
CA VAL A 143 2.32 13.27 -10.79
C VAL A 143 2.02 12.07 -9.89
N LYS A 144 3.03 11.26 -9.56
CA LYS A 144 2.84 10.09 -8.69
C LYS A 144 2.39 10.48 -7.30
N TYR A 145 2.99 11.52 -6.73
CA TYR A 145 2.64 12.00 -5.41
C TYR A 145 1.23 12.59 -5.36
N PHE A 146 0.80 13.29 -6.41
CA PHE A 146 -0.57 13.75 -6.56
C PHE A 146 -1.56 12.57 -6.60
N ILE A 147 -1.32 11.58 -7.46
CA ILE A 147 -2.15 10.37 -7.57
C ILE A 147 -2.23 9.62 -6.23
N TYR A 148 -1.10 9.43 -5.55
CA TYR A 148 -1.03 8.84 -4.21
C TYR A 148 -1.92 9.59 -3.21
N GLN A 149 -1.85 10.92 -3.20
CA GLN A 149 -2.70 11.73 -2.33
C GLN A 149 -4.19 11.61 -2.67
N GLN A 150 -4.55 11.56 -3.96
CA GLN A 150 -5.95 11.41 -4.36
C GLN A 150 -6.52 10.07 -3.90
N TYR A 151 -5.82 8.96 -4.17
CA TYR A 151 -6.25 7.63 -3.72
C TYR A 151 -6.36 7.55 -2.19
N ASN A 152 -5.41 8.12 -1.45
CA ASN A 152 -5.45 8.15 0.02
C ASN A 152 -6.59 9.00 0.59
N SER A 153 -6.96 10.07 -0.10
CA SER A 153 -8.08 10.92 0.31
C SER A 153 -9.40 10.17 0.13
N ILE A 154 -9.59 9.56 -1.04
CA ILE A 154 -10.83 8.84 -1.40
C ILE A 154 -11.02 7.59 -0.54
N SER A 155 -9.95 6.85 -0.24
CA SER A 155 -10.03 5.60 0.53
C SER A 155 -10.61 5.76 1.93
N ARG A 156 -10.47 6.94 2.54
CA ARG A 156 -11.04 7.26 3.86
C ARG A 156 -12.57 7.20 3.86
N ASN A 157 -13.20 7.36 2.69
CA ASN A 157 -14.66 7.36 2.54
C ASN A 157 -15.24 5.97 2.25
N PHE A 158 -14.41 4.93 2.10
CA PHE A 158 -14.86 3.56 1.77
C PHE A 158 -15.33 2.78 3.00
N THR A 159 -16.16 3.42 3.83
CA THR A 159 -16.73 2.80 5.03
C THR A 159 -17.89 1.90 4.66
N LYS A 160 -17.86 0.63 5.08
CA LYS A 160 -19.00 -0.29 4.98
C LYS A 160 -19.60 -0.39 6.37
N ASN A 161 -20.75 0.24 6.58
CA ASN A 161 -21.50 0.06 7.81
C ASN A 161 -22.14 -1.33 7.77
N CYS A 162 -21.81 -2.20 8.73
CA CYS A 162 -22.40 -3.55 8.84
C CYS A 162 -23.89 -3.55 9.26
N ASN A 163 -24.59 -2.43 9.11
CA ASN A 163 -25.99 -2.27 9.44
C ASN A 163 -26.81 -2.20 8.14
N ASN A 164 -27.02 -3.37 7.53
CA ASN A 164 -28.21 -3.79 6.78
C ASN A 164 -28.01 -5.22 6.29
#